data_AF-Q230Z8-F1
#
_entry.id   AF-Q230Z8-F1
#
_cell.length_a   1.000
_cell.length_b   1.000
_cell.length_c   1.000
_cell.angle_alpha   90.00
_cell.angle_beta   90.00
_cell.angle_gamma   90.00
#
_symmetry.space_group_name_H-M   'P 1'
#
loop_
_entity.id
_entity.type
_entity.pdbx_description
1 polymer ?
#
loop_
_entity_poly.entity_id
_entity_poly.type
_entity_poly.pdbx_seq_one_letter_code
_entity_poly.pdbx_strand_id
1 'polypeptide(L)'
;MKSTYTNSIIKIILTVLIFTQSTVVAKGNLIELDLIKQQVNGQQLYNRLQREFSNPQKVKQEQDKIIKQINHKHYNDKQNELNSFQNSTENQSADQTQIPELLLRNIQNNQYIVNLYIGSQSVKQPLLIDTGSPYTLVDGVDCEKCHIQNSKNSLFDCNQSPTCKLTDKSSYELTFVQGKAQGLQVKDRVCLQSGLAQCTSNEFTFIDIYNITYSMENIEADGILGLGMIKKNPNFSFVQQLFASGQISEPSFSLYINDISFDMRYQKDISKLILGGVNMKYGVENQVMVYHSIANSDSWALNLDTVKFNDKNIKQKDSKIAIIDSGSSNIVLPREDYNYLLKYLTNDLHFICQPQNNIYLQCSCPTGEIGVFPEVKIKFAGVDQIYVLSPKDYIIQENHLCNMQISYYSSTDGSWILGDVFLRKYMSYFNIQKEQIGLILSNKKSLESREFLKDVMLILECILGSLFLGILVIYFIRMISGLKNAKDEELNFD
;
A
#
# COMPACT_ATOMS: atom_id res chain seq x y z
N MET A 1 -0.67 22.84 24.22
CA MET A 1 -1.83 21.98 23.89
C MET A 1 -1.65 20.48 24.16
N LYS A 2 -0.46 19.96 24.56
CA LYS A 2 -0.29 18.55 24.96
C LYS A 2 -0.59 18.22 26.44
N SER A 3 -0.72 19.22 27.32
CA SER A 3 -0.89 19.02 28.78
C SER A 3 -2.35 18.95 29.25
N THR A 4 -3.31 19.43 28.46
CA THR A 4 -4.75 19.42 28.82
C THR A 4 -5.43 18.09 28.48
N TYR A 5 -4.95 17.35 27.49
CA TYR A 5 -5.53 16.05 27.10
C TYR A 5 -5.15 14.91 28.06
N THR A 6 -3.92 14.90 28.57
CA THR A 6 -3.45 13.92 29.56
C THR A 6 -4.20 14.02 30.88
N ASN A 7 -4.53 15.24 31.32
CA ASN A 7 -5.29 15.45 32.56
C ASN A 7 -6.75 14.98 32.49
N SER A 8 -7.40 15.07 31.32
CA SER A 8 -8.77 14.58 31.14
C SER A 8 -8.84 13.05 31.09
N ILE A 9 -7.84 12.40 30.47
CA ILE A 9 -7.75 10.94 30.40
C ILE A 9 -7.38 10.33 31.76
N ILE A 10 -6.47 10.96 32.51
CA ILE A 10 -6.14 10.55 33.89
C ILE A 10 -7.37 10.67 34.80
N LYS A 11 -8.19 11.72 34.65
CA LYS A 11 -9.46 11.86 35.39
C LYS A 11 -10.47 10.77 35.05
N ILE A 12 -10.58 10.35 33.78
CA ILE A 12 -11.46 9.26 33.37
C ILE A 12 -10.96 7.91 33.93
N ILE A 13 -9.65 7.64 33.88
CA ILE A 13 -9.05 6.41 34.42
C ILE A 13 -9.22 6.36 35.96
N LEU A 14 -9.01 7.46 36.67
CA LEU A 14 -9.27 7.56 38.11
C LEU A 14 -10.75 7.38 38.44
N THR A 15 -11.66 7.89 37.62
CA THR A 15 -13.11 7.73 37.82
C THR A 15 -13.52 6.26 37.65
N VAL A 16 -12.94 5.56 36.67
CA VAL A 16 -13.15 4.11 36.46
C VAL A 16 -12.52 3.29 37.60
N LEU A 17 -11.32 3.62 38.06
CA LEU A 17 -10.66 2.96 39.19
C LEU A 17 -11.44 3.13 40.50
N ILE A 18 -11.99 4.32 40.76
CA ILE A 18 -12.85 4.59 41.92
C ILE A 18 -14.13 3.76 41.85
N PHE A 19 -14.76 3.64 40.66
CA PHE A 19 -15.93 2.78 40.47
C PHE A 19 -15.63 1.30 40.70
N THR A 20 -14.43 0.82 40.35
CA THR A 20 -14.01 -0.57 40.57
C THR A 20 -13.55 -0.87 42.00
N GLN A 21 -13.14 0.14 42.79
CA GLN A 21 -12.78 -0.07 44.21
C GLN A 21 -14.00 -0.10 45.15
N SER A 22 -15.18 0.35 44.71
CA SER A 22 -16.42 0.26 45.49
C SER A 22 -16.98 -1.16 45.68
N THR A 23 -16.33 -2.20 45.15
CA THR A 23 -16.74 -3.61 45.33
C THR A 23 -15.84 -4.41 46.27
N VAL A 24 -14.80 -3.82 46.88
CA VAL A 24 -13.97 -4.51 47.87
C VAL A 24 -13.69 -3.59 49.06
N VAL A 25 -13.76 -4.18 50.26
CA VAL A 25 -13.44 -3.65 51.60
C VAL A 25 -14.66 -3.29 52.45
N ALA A 26 -15.18 -4.32 53.12
CA ALA A 26 -15.69 -4.19 54.47
C ALA A 26 -14.52 -4.08 55.47
N LYS A 27 -14.72 -3.24 56.49
CA LYS A 27 -13.94 -2.99 57.73
C LYS A 27 -12.69 -2.08 57.62
N GLY A 28 -12.87 -0.87 58.16
CA GLY A 28 -11.80 0.00 58.65
C GLY A 28 -12.21 1.47 58.65
N ASN A 29 -12.80 1.94 59.76
CA ASN A 29 -13.25 3.33 59.95
C ASN A 29 -12.09 4.34 59.90
N LEU A 30 -12.29 5.41 59.14
CA LEU A 30 -12.29 6.80 59.61
C LEU A 30 -12.80 7.70 58.48
N ILE A 31 -14.08 8.01 58.60
CA ILE A 31 -14.68 9.26 58.16
C ILE A 31 -13.86 10.41 58.81
N GLU A 32 -13.87 11.67 58.41
CA GLU A 32 -15.10 12.45 58.42
C GLU A 32 -14.74 13.88 58.05
N LEU A 33 -15.46 14.42 57.06
CA LEU A 33 -16.10 15.74 57.06
C LEU A 33 -16.21 16.32 55.64
N ASP A 34 -15.28 16.04 54.73
CA ASP A 34 -15.32 16.60 53.36
C ASP A 34 -16.19 15.81 52.37
N LEU A 35 -16.38 14.50 52.59
CA LEU A 35 -17.21 13.65 51.73
C LEU A 35 -18.71 13.93 51.86
N ILE A 36 -19.16 14.38 53.03
CA ILE A 36 -20.59 14.65 53.30
C ILE A 36 -21.07 15.88 52.51
N LYS A 37 -20.22 16.90 52.31
CA LYS A 37 -20.59 18.09 51.52
C LYS A 37 -20.70 17.81 50.02
N GLN A 38 -19.90 16.90 49.47
CA GLN A 38 -19.97 16.54 48.05
C GLN A 38 -21.17 15.63 47.73
N GLN A 39 -21.57 14.75 48.65
CA GLN A 39 -22.76 13.91 48.48
C GLN A 39 -24.06 14.71 48.40
N VAL A 40 -24.21 15.79 49.16
CA VAL A 40 -25.43 16.62 49.15
C VAL A 40 -25.64 17.31 47.80
N ASN A 41 -24.56 17.79 47.15
CA ASN A 41 -24.63 18.36 45.80
C ASN A 41 -24.89 17.31 44.72
N GLY A 42 -24.35 16.10 44.89
CA GLY A 42 -24.62 14.97 44.00
C GLY A 42 -26.08 14.53 44.01
N GLN A 43 -26.71 14.51 45.19
CA GLN A 43 -28.11 14.10 45.35
C GLN A 43 -29.09 15.10 44.71
N GLN A 44 -28.80 16.41 44.80
CA GLN A 44 -29.62 17.43 44.14
C GLN A 44 -29.51 17.37 42.61
N LEU A 45 -28.30 17.14 42.08
CA LEU A 45 -28.08 16.96 40.65
C LEU A 45 -28.74 15.67 40.12
N TYR A 46 -28.63 14.58 40.89
CA TYR A 46 -29.30 13.31 40.63
C TYR A 46 -30.83 13.45 40.58
N ASN A 47 -31.42 14.17 41.53
CA ASN A 47 -32.87 14.41 41.57
C ASN A 47 -33.34 15.34 40.45
N ARG A 48 -32.47 16.22 39.93
CA ARG A 48 -32.77 17.09 38.77
C ARG A 48 -32.74 16.30 37.46
N LEU A 49 -31.72 15.45 37.28
CA LEU A 49 -31.59 14.55 36.15
C LEU A 49 -32.70 13.48 36.14
N GLN A 50 -33.07 12.93 37.30
CA GLN A 50 -34.22 12.02 37.41
C GLN A 50 -35.52 12.65 36.93
N ARG A 51 -35.76 13.95 37.17
CA ARG A 51 -36.95 14.66 36.69
C ARG A 51 -36.91 15.00 35.19
N GLU A 52 -35.73 15.28 34.64
CA GLU A 52 -35.59 15.56 33.20
C GLU A 52 -35.67 14.29 32.33
N PHE A 53 -35.26 13.13 32.87
CA PHE A 53 -35.23 11.86 32.14
C PHE A 53 -36.40 10.90 32.44
N SER A 54 -37.38 11.28 33.27
CA SER A 54 -38.53 10.42 33.62
C SER A 54 -39.73 10.51 32.67
N ASN A 55 -39.63 11.25 31.55
CA ASN A 55 -40.63 11.23 30.48
C ASN A 55 -40.07 10.59 29.19
N PRO A 56 -40.28 9.27 28.98
CA PRO A 56 -39.75 8.53 27.83
C PRO A 56 -40.19 9.10 26.47
N GLN A 57 -41.35 9.76 26.39
CA GLN A 57 -41.83 10.37 25.15
C GLN A 57 -41.03 11.61 24.77
N LYS A 58 -40.54 12.40 25.73
CA LYS A 58 -39.64 13.54 25.46
C LYS A 58 -38.27 13.08 24.99
N VAL A 59 -37.74 12.01 25.59
CA VAL A 59 -36.45 11.41 25.18
C VAL A 59 -36.53 10.85 23.77
N LYS A 60 -37.64 10.16 23.43
CA LYS A 60 -37.87 9.64 22.09
C LYS A 60 -38.04 10.76 21.05
N GLN A 61 -38.73 11.85 21.39
CA GLN A 61 -38.84 13.03 20.50
C GLN A 61 -37.50 13.74 20.27
N GLU A 62 -36.64 13.83 21.28
CA GLU A 62 -35.26 14.35 21.14
C GLU A 62 -34.39 13.43 20.29
N GLN A 63 -34.46 12.11 20.50
CA GLN A 63 -33.76 11.12 19.67
C GLN A 63 -34.22 11.16 18.22
N ASP A 64 -35.52 11.25 17.96
CA ASP A 64 -36.07 11.35 16.61
C ASP A 64 -35.68 12.68 15.94
N LYS A 65 -35.57 13.78 16.71
CA LYS A 65 -35.01 15.04 16.22
C LYS A 65 -33.54 14.92 15.85
N ILE A 66 -32.72 14.28 16.68
CA ILE A 66 -31.29 14.06 16.43
C ILE A 66 -31.08 13.14 15.23
N ILE A 67 -31.86 12.06 15.11
CA ILE A 67 -31.81 11.14 13.96
C ILE A 67 -32.22 11.87 12.68
N LYS A 68 -33.25 12.72 12.71
CA LYS A 68 -33.60 13.57 11.57
C LYS A 68 -32.50 14.57 11.23
N GLN A 69 -31.85 15.19 12.22
CA GLN A 69 -30.71 16.09 11.98
C GLN A 69 -29.49 15.37 11.41
N ILE A 70 -29.20 14.14 11.86
CA ILE A 70 -28.11 13.31 11.33
C ILE A 70 -28.40 12.89 9.90
N ASN A 71 -29.63 12.44 9.60
CA ASN A 71 -30.00 12.05 8.23
C ASN A 71 -30.01 13.25 7.27
N HIS A 72 -30.43 14.43 7.74
CA HIS A 72 -30.39 15.66 6.96
C HIS A 72 -28.94 16.16 6.75
N LYS A 73 -28.07 15.99 7.74
CA LYS A 73 -26.63 16.28 7.62
C LYS A 73 -25.95 15.31 6.66
N HIS A 74 -26.26 14.02 6.74
CA HIS A 74 -25.71 13.01 5.85
C HIS A 74 -26.19 13.19 4.40
N TYR A 75 -27.44 13.61 4.19
CA TYR A 75 -27.97 13.97 2.87
C TYR A 75 -27.31 15.25 2.31
N ASN A 76 -27.13 16.27 3.16
CA ASN A 76 -26.46 17.52 2.78
C ASN A 76 -24.96 17.32 2.52
N ASP A 77 -24.27 16.47 3.29
CA ASP A 77 -22.86 16.13 3.08
C ASP A 77 -22.67 15.39 1.76
N LYS A 78 -23.60 14.50 1.39
CA LYS A 78 -23.59 13.79 0.11
C LYS A 78 -23.92 14.69 -1.08
N GLN A 79 -24.79 15.69 -0.89
CA GLN A 79 -25.06 16.75 -1.87
C GLN A 79 -23.90 17.73 -1.99
N ASN A 80 -23.21 18.05 -0.89
CA ASN A 80 -22.00 18.87 -0.90
C ASN A 80 -20.82 18.13 -1.55
N GLU A 81 -20.71 16.80 -1.40
CA GLU A 81 -19.77 15.98 -2.15
C GLU A 81 -20.09 15.99 -3.66
N LEU A 82 -21.36 15.83 -4.05
CA LEU A 82 -21.77 15.94 -5.46
C LEU A 82 -21.52 17.33 -6.04
N ASN A 83 -21.85 18.38 -5.29
CA ASN A 83 -21.62 19.77 -5.69
C ASN A 83 -20.12 20.14 -5.67
N SER A 84 -19.29 19.50 -4.84
CA SER A 84 -17.83 19.65 -4.89
C SER A 84 -17.21 18.94 -6.11
N PHE A 85 -17.82 17.84 -6.56
CA PHE A 85 -17.47 17.17 -7.83
C PHE A 85 -17.90 17.99 -9.05
N GLN A 86 -19.03 18.71 -9.00
CA GLN A 86 -19.47 19.60 -10.07
C GLN A 86 -18.75 20.97 -10.06
N ASN A 87 -18.44 21.53 -8.88
CA ASN A 87 -17.69 22.80 -8.79
C ASN A 87 -16.18 22.65 -9.03
N SER A 88 -15.62 21.44 -8.89
CA SER A 88 -14.23 21.15 -9.32
C SER A 88 -14.09 21.04 -10.84
N THR A 89 -15.21 20.95 -11.57
CA THR A 89 -15.23 20.95 -13.04
C THR A 89 -15.44 22.34 -13.66
N GLU A 90 -15.81 23.37 -12.87
CA GLU A 90 -16.08 24.72 -13.39
C GLU A 90 -15.12 25.84 -12.90
N ASN A 91 -14.16 25.57 -12.02
CA ASN A 91 -13.18 26.58 -11.59
C ASN A 91 -11.73 26.06 -11.57
N GLN A 92 -11.21 25.67 -12.73
CA GLN A 92 -9.77 25.65 -12.96
C GLN A 92 -9.41 26.60 -14.10
N SER A 93 -9.11 27.84 -13.70
CA SER A 93 -8.28 28.73 -14.49
C SER A 93 -6.90 28.10 -14.69
N ALA A 94 -6.41 28.19 -15.93
CA ALA A 94 -5.17 27.64 -16.45
C ALA A 94 -3.90 27.93 -15.61
N ASP A 95 -2.91 27.04 -15.80
CA ASP A 95 -1.48 27.17 -15.51
C ASP A 95 -0.89 26.37 -14.32
N GLN A 96 -1.11 25.05 -14.32
CA GLN A 96 -0.12 24.04 -13.93
C GLN A 96 -0.33 22.82 -14.84
N THR A 97 0.65 22.45 -15.68
CA THR A 97 0.60 21.17 -16.40
C THR A 97 0.58 20.03 -15.37
N GLN A 98 -0.60 19.44 -15.16
CA GLN A 98 -0.79 18.35 -14.20
C GLN A 98 0.00 17.13 -14.66
N ILE A 99 1.02 16.74 -13.90
CA ILE A 99 1.83 15.54 -14.14
C ILE A 99 0.89 14.32 -14.07
N PRO A 100 0.79 13.49 -15.12
CA PRO A 100 -0.07 12.30 -15.09
C PRO A 100 0.34 11.32 -13.98
N GLU A 101 -0.63 10.92 -13.13
CA GLU A 101 -0.44 9.95 -12.05
C GLU A 101 -1.39 8.77 -12.22
N LEU A 102 -0.86 7.60 -12.57
CA LEU A 102 -1.61 6.37 -12.73
C LEU A 102 -1.61 5.55 -11.45
N LEU A 103 -2.78 4.97 -11.14
CA LEU A 103 -2.93 4.05 -10.00
C LEU A 103 -2.29 2.71 -10.33
N LEU A 104 -1.52 2.18 -9.38
CA LEU A 104 -1.00 0.82 -9.40
C LEU A 104 -1.77 -0.03 -8.41
N ARG A 105 -2.37 -1.10 -8.89
CA ARG A 105 -2.99 -2.14 -8.06
C ARG A 105 -1.88 -3.05 -7.53
N ASN A 106 -1.85 -3.23 -6.22
CA ASN A 106 -0.90 -4.09 -5.54
C ASN A 106 -1.56 -5.44 -5.19
N ILE A 107 -1.08 -6.51 -5.81
CA ILE A 107 -1.49 -7.89 -5.50
C ILE A 107 -0.39 -8.53 -4.65
N GLN A 108 -0.70 -8.72 -3.36
CA GLN A 108 0.12 -9.44 -2.38
C GLN A 108 1.60 -8.96 -2.30
N ASN A 109 1.88 -7.69 -2.60
CA ASN A 109 3.24 -7.12 -2.62
C ASN A 109 4.19 -7.77 -3.65
N ASN A 110 3.63 -8.50 -4.62
CA ASN A 110 4.36 -9.22 -5.66
C ASN A 110 4.03 -8.76 -7.08
N GLN A 111 2.88 -8.08 -7.28
CA GLN A 111 2.49 -7.57 -8.60
C GLN A 111 1.97 -6.14 -8.46
N TYR A 112 2.59 -5.21 -9.18
CA TYR A 112 2.14 -3.83 -9.30
C TYR A 112 1.60 -3.60 -10.71
N ILE A 113 0.27 -3.50 -10.81
CA ILE A 113 -0.44 -3.54 -12.08
C ILE A 113 -1.04 -2.18 -12.38
N VAL A 114 -0.72 -1.61 -13.54
CA VAL A 114 -1.36 -0.41 -14.07
C VAL A 114 -2.46 -0.81 -15.06
N ASN A 115 -3.49 0.02 -15.20
CA ASN A 115 -4.45 -0.15 -16.28
C ASN A 115 -4.18 0.89 -17.36
N LEU A 116 -3.89 0.44 -18.59
CA LEU A 116 -3.90 1.27 -19.79
C LEU A 116 -5.11 0.92 -20.65
N TYR A 117 -5.42 1.75 -21.63
CA TYR A 117 -6.51 1.49 -22.56
C TYR A 117 -5.99 1.50 -23.99
N ILE A 118 -6.12 0.38 -24.71
CA ILE A 118 -5.44 0.15 -25.98
C ILE A 118 -6.47 -0.01 -27.11
N GLY A 119 -6.15 0.57 -28.26
CA GLY A 119 -6.91 0.49 -29.50
C GLY A 119 -7.99 1.55 -29.67
N SER A 120 -8.62 1.56 -30.85
CA SER A 120 -9.76 2.45 -31.13
C SER A 120 -10.95 2.16 -30.21
N GLN A 121 -11.06 0.93 -29.74
CA GLN A 121 -12.09 0.46 -28.81
C GLN A 121 -11.79 0.80 -27.34
N SER A 122 -10.57 1.27 -27.03
CA SER A 122 -10.17 1.61 -25.66
C SER A 122 -10.33 0.42 -24.70
N VAL A 123 -9.86 -0.77 -25.11
CA VAL A 123 -9.91 -1.99 -24.29
C VAL A 123 -8.99 -1.80 -23.09
N LYS A 124 -9.51 -2.03 -21.88
CA LYS A 124 -8.75 -1.93 -20.64
C LYS A 124 -7.76 -3.09 -20.54
N GLN A 125 -6.48 -2.76 -20.43
CA GLN A 125 -5.34 -3.68 -20.35
C GLN A 125 -4.65 -3.56 -18.98
N PRO A 126 -4.78 -4.55 -18.09
CA PRO A 126 -4.00 -4.60 -16.86
C PRO A 126 -2.57 -5.07 -17.17
N LEU A 127 -1.57 -4.22 -16.96
CA LEU A 127 -0.17 -4.50 -17.28
C LEU A 127 0.70 -4.47 -16.04
N LEU A 128 1.56 -5.48 -15.86
CA LEU A 128 2.58 -5.50 -14.81
C LEU A 128 3.67 -4.48 -15.15
N ILE A 129 4.03 -3.59 -14.22
CA ILE A 129 5.11 -2.62 -14.47
C ILE A 129 6.48 -3.29 -14.35
N ASP A 130 7.36 -3.05 -15.32
CA ASP A 130 8.69 -3.69 -15.35
C ASP A 130 9.77 -2.69 -15.77
N THR A 131 10.63 -2.26 -14.83
CA THR A 131 11.79 -1.43 -15.15
C THR A 131 13.01 -2.24 -15.60
N GLY A 132 12.98 -3.57 -15.49
CA GLY A 132 14.01 -4.48 -15.98
C GLY A 132 13.93 -4.74 -17.49
N SER A 133 12.75 -4.61 -18.10
CA SER A 133 12.55 -4.79 -19.55
C SER A 133 11.99 -3.55 -20.27
N PRO A 134 12.47 -3.25 -21.49
CA PRO A 134 12.05 -2.02 -22.18
C PRO A 134 10.77 -2.14 -23.00
N TYR A 135 10.31 -3.35 -23.30
CA TYR A 135 9.22 -3.59 -24.26
C TYR A 135 7.87 -3.66 -23.55
N THR A 136 6.89 -2.91 -24.07
CA THR A 136 5.48 -3.10 -23.67
C THR A 136 4.90 -4.29 -24.41
N LEU A 137 4.46 -5.29 -23.66
CA LEU A 137 3.85 -6.52 -24.14
C LEU A 137 2.38 -6.52 -23.76
N VAL A 138 1.52 -6.83 -24.72
CA VAL A 138 0.07 -6.91 -24.51
C VAL A 138 -0.38 -8.28 -24.97
N ASP A 139 -1.09 -9.00 -24.11
CA ASP A 139 -1.54 -10.35 -24.43
C ASP A 139 -2.67 -10.28 -25.47
N GLY A 140 -2.42 -10.89 -26.63
CA GLY A 140 -3.34 -10.94 -27.75
C GLY A 140 -4.34 -12.08 -27.62
N VAL A 141 -5.48 -11.95 -28.30
CA VAL A 141 -6.52 -12.99 -28.38
C VAL A 141 -6.04 -14.32 -28.96
N ASP A 142 -4.94 -14.31 -29.70
CA ASP A 142 -4.31 -15.50 -30.29
C ASP A 142 -3.41 -16.26 -29.29
N CYS A 143 -3.13 -15.70 -28.10
CA CYS A 143 -2.29 -16.34 -27.09
C CYS A 143 -3.07 -17.31 -26.19
N GLU A 144 -3.20 -18.56 -26.62
CA GLU A 144 -3.94 -19.60 -25.86
C GLU A 144 -3.48 -19.76 -24.39
N LYS A 145 -2.18 -19.56 -24.12
CA LYS A 145 -1.58 -19.71 -22.78
C LYS A 145 -1.67 -18.45 -21.91
N CYS A 146 -2.04 -17.31 -22.48
CA CYS A 146 -2.16 -16.06 -21.74
C CYS A 146 -3.47 -16.00 -20.93
N HIS A 147 -4.39 -16.97 -21.09
CA HIS A 147 -5.73 -16.92 -20.47
C HIS A 147 -5.97 -18.09 -19.51
N ILE A 148 -5.62 -17.91 -18.24
CA ILE A 148 -5.93 -18.90 -17.19
C ILE A 148 -7.24 -18.57 -16.45
N GLN A 149 -7.72 -17.31 -16.52
CA GLN A 149 -9.02 -16.92 -15.99
C GLN A 149 -9.98 -16.59 -17.15
N ASN A 150 -11.28 -16.89 -17.00
CA ASN A 150 -12.35 -16.77 -18.02
C ASN A 150 -12.62 -15.33 -18.57
N SER A 151 -11.67 -14.42 -18.45
CA SER A 151 -11.72 -13.03 -18.92
C SER A 151 -11.07 -12.89 -20.29
N LYS A 152 -11.69 -13.41 -21.35
CA LYS A 152 -11.28 -13.05 -22.73
C LYS A 152 -11.52 -11.57 -23.05
N ASN A 153 -12.28 -10.86 -22.22
CA ASN A 153 -12.73 -9.49 -22.47
C ASN A 153 -11.64 -8.42 -22.25
N SER A 154 -10.51 -8.77 -21.64
CA SER A 154 -9.39 -7.85 -21.42
C SER A 154 -8.29 -7.98 -22.47
N LEU A 155 -8.38 -8.90 -23.41
CA LEU A 155 -7.31 -9.20 -24.36
C LEU A 155 -7.33 -8.26 -25.56
N PHE A 156 -6.15 -8.04 -26.14
CA PHE A 156 -6.04 -7.19 -27.32
C PHE A 156 -6.37 -7.98 -28.59
N ASP A 157 -7.19 -7.38 -29.46
CA ASP A 157 -7.48 -7.90 -30.80
C ASP A 157 -7.24 -6.79 -31.81
N CYS A 158 -6.12 -6.86 -32.52
CA CYS A 158 -5.77 -5.92 -33.57
C CYS A 158 -6.84 -5.88 -34.68
N ASN A 159 -7.50 -7.00 -34.99
CA ASN A 159 -8.52 -7.07 -36.05
C ASN A 159 -9.81 -6.32 -35.68
N GLN A 160 -10.09 -6.17 -34.39
CA GLN A 160 -11.25 -5.40 -33.92
C GLN A 160 -10.93 -3.91 -33.70
N SER A 161 -9.67 -3.50 -33.80
CA SER A 161 -9.26 -2.10 -33.69
C SER A 161 -8.99 -1.48 -35.07
N PRO A 162 -9.94 -0.71 -35.65
CA PRO A 162 -9.72 0.03 -36.90
C PRO A 162 -8.47 0.90 -36.98
N THR A 163 -7.85 1.25 -35.85
CA THR A 163 -6.61 2.03 -35.79
C THR A 163 -5.35 1.19 -35.68
N CYS A 164 -5.48 -0.12 -35.47
CA CYS A 164 -4.34 -1.03 -35.38
C CYS A 164 -3.66 -1.19 -36.74
N LYS A 165 -2.32 -1.19 -36.72
CA LYS A 165 -1.47 -1.47 -37.88
C LYS A 165 -0.35 -2.43 -37.48
N LEU A 166 -0.29 -3.58 -38.14
CA LEU A 166 0.89 -4.44 -38.11
C LEU A 166 2.02 -3.73 -38.86
N THR A 167 3.16 -3.52 -38.20
CA THR A 167 4.30 -2.79 -38.79
C THR A 167 5.39 -3.71 -39.32
N ASP A 168 5.53 -4.87 -38.70
CA ASP A 168 6.40 -5.95 -39.16
C ASP A 168 5.64 -7.29 -38.99
N LYS A 169 5.80 -8.18 -39.96
CA LYS A 169 5.29 -9.55 -39.90
C LYS A 169 6.32 -10.50 -39.28
N SER A 170 7.54 -10.04 -39.05
CA SER A 170 8.54 -10.81 -38.34
C SER A 170 8.17 -10.92 -36.85
N SER A 171 8.33 -12.13 -36.31
CA SER A 171 8.05 -12.39 -34.90
C SER A 171 9.19 -11.87 -34.04
N TYR A 172 8.84 -11.13 -33.00
CA TYR A 172 9.74 -10.76 -31.91
C TYR A 172 9.76 -11.88 -30.89
N GLU A 173 10.95 -12.41 -30.59
CA GLU A 173 11.16 -13.35 -29.49
C GLU A 173 11.89 -12.64 -28.34
N LEU A 174 11.22 -12.58 -27.19
CA LEU A 174 11.73 -11.94 -25.97
C LEU A 174 12.00 -13.03 -24.93
N THR A 175 13.18 -13.00 -24.31
CA THR A 175 13.58 -13.97 -23.28
C THR A 175 13.61 -13.31 -21.92
N PHE A 176 12.79 -13.83 -21.01
CA PHE A 176 12.76 -13.53 -19.59
C PHE A 176 13.42 -14.65 -18.79
N VAL A 177 13.65 -14.43 -17.49
CA VAL A 177 14.20 -15.48 -16.59
C VAL A 177 13.25 -16.68 -16.53
N GLN A 178 11.94 -16.45 -16.59
CA GLN A 178 10.90 -17.46 -16.44
C GLN A 178 10.59 -18.21 -17.74
N GLY A 179 10.99 -17.67 -18.90
CA GLY A 179 10.65 -18.24 -20.20
C GLY A 179 10.70 -17.21 -21.33
N LYS A 180 10.05 -17.52 -22.44
CA LYS A 180 10.00 -16.68 -23.64
C LYS A 180 8.59 -16.17 -23.91
N ALA A 181 8.51 -15.00 -24.52
CA ALA A 181 7.31 -14.46 -25.14
C ALA A 181 7.56 -14.23 -26.64
N GLN A 182 6.57 -14.51 -27.46
CA GLN A 182 6.61 -14.30 -28.90
C GLN A 182 5.41 -13.46 -29.34
N GLY A 183 5.67 -12.46 -30.17
CA GLY A 183 4.65 -11.51 -30.58
C GLY A 183 4.98 -10.77 -31.87
N LEU A 184 4.05 -9.93 -32.30
CA LEU A 184 4.17 -9.09 -33.50
C LEU A 184 4.24 -7.62 -33.09
N GLN A 185 5.03 -6.83 -33.81
CA GLN A 185 5.08 -5.39 -33.59
C GLN A 185 3.86 -4.71 -34.19
N VAL A 186 3.07 -4.09 -33.33
CA VAL A 186 1.85 -3.36 -33.69
C VAL A 186 1.98 -1.90 -33.36
N LYS A 187 1.28 -1.08 -34.15
CA LYS A 187 0.99 0.31 -33.84
C LYS A 187 -0.49 0.47 -33.60
N ASP A 188 -0.84 1.12 -32.50
CA ASP A 188 -2.21 1.52 -32.22
C ASP A 188 -2.22 2.70 -31.25
N ARG A 189 -3.41 3.13 -30.85
CA ARG A 189 -3.60 4.15 -29.82
C ARG A 189 -3.49 3.54 -28.43
N VAL A 190 -2.75 4.22 -27.55
CA VAL A 190 -2.70 3.93 -26.11
C VAL A 190 -3.19 5.13 -25.32
N CYS A 191 -4.07 4.91 -24.35
CA CYS A 191 -4.62 5.93 -23.45
C CYS A 191 -4.29 5.63 -21.99
N LEU A 192 -3.94 6.68 -21.25
CA LEU A 192 -3.53 6.61 -19.85
C LEU A 192 -4.71 6.45 -18.88
N GLN A 193 -5.91 6.83 -19.32
CA GLN A 193 -7.16 6.71 -18.56
C GLN A 193 -8.31 6.36 -19.51
N SER A 194 -9.47 6.02 -18.94
CA SER A 194 -10.66 5.77 -19.75
C SER A 194 -11.08 7.04 -20.51
N GLY A 195 -11.53 6.87 -21.75
CA GLY A 195 -11.91 7.96 -22.63
C GLY A 195 -10.74 8.48 -23.48
N LEU A 196 -10.98 9.57 -24.23
CA LEU A 196 -10.04 10.04 -25.27
C LEU A 196 -9.10 11.18 -24.85
N ALA A 197 -9.27 11.73 -23.66
CA ALA A 197 -8.59 12.97 -23.25
C ALA A 197 -7.07 12.83 -23.05
N GLN A 198 -6.58 11.64 -22.69
CA GLN A 198 -5.15 11.36 -22.48
C GLN A 198 -4.74 10.14 -23.32
N CYS A 199 -4.97 10.25 -24.63
CA CYS A 199 -4.57 9.25 -25.61
C CYS A 199 -3.42 9.76 -26.47
N THR A 200 -2.55 8.83 -26.81
CA THR A 200 -1.54 9.00 -27.84
C THR A 200 -2.17 9.02 -29.24
N SER A 201 -1.36 9.31 -30.26
CA SER A 201 -1.74 9.04 -31.65
C SER A 201 -1.86 7.53 -31.92
N ASN A 202 -2.39 7.14 -33.08
CA ASN A 202 -2.49 5.73 -33.50
C ASN A 202 -1.13 5.11 -33.88
N GLU A 203 -0.02 5.81 -33.66
CA GLU A 203 1.34 5.39 -34.04
C GLU A 203 2.15 4.84 -32.86
N PHE A 204 1.52 4.64 -31.69
CA PHE A 204 2.19 4.08 -30.50
C PHE A 204 2.49 2.60 -30.72
N THR A 205 3.75 2.23 -30.54
CA THR A 205 4.30 0.89 -30.82
C THR A 205 4.35 0.06 -29.54
N PHE A 206 3.86 -1.18 -29.63
CA PHE A 206 3.98 -2.23 -28.61
C PHE A 206 4.02 -3.62 -29.27
N ILE A 207 4.21 -4.68 -28.49
CA ILE A 207 4.23 -6.06 -28.99
C ILE A 207 2.91 -6.75 -28.62
N ASP A 208 2.21 -7.24 -29.63
CA ASP A 208 1.02 -8.09 -29.51
C ASP A 208 1.44 -9.56 -29.37
N ILE A 209 1.28 -10.12 -28.17
CA ILE A 209 1.79 -11.45 -27.81
C ILE A 209 0.80 -12.53 -28.26
N TYR A 210 1.30 -13.52 -28.99
CA TYR A 210 0.52 -14.68 -29.43
C TYR A 210 1.01 -16.00 -28.82
N ASN A 211 2.18 -16.03 -28.15
CA ASN A 211 2.68 -17.24 -27.50
C ASN A 211 3.63 -16.95 -26.35
N ILE A 212 3.54 -17.73 -25.28
CA ILE A 212 4.43 -17.68 -24.12
C ILE A 212 4.85 -19.09 -23.69
N THR A 213 6.02 -19.20 -23.06
CA THR A 213 6.51 -20.48 -22.50
C THR A 213 6.50 -20.55 -20.98
N TYR A 214 6.29 -19.43 -20.30
CA TYR A 214 6.20 -19.37 -18.84
C TYR A 214 4.75 -19.57 -18.36
N SER A 215 4.59 -19.84 -17.07
CA SER A 215 3.26 -19.97 -16.44
C SER A 215 2.69 -18.60 -16.11
N MET A 216 1.41 -18.40 -16.41
CA MET A 216 0.61 -17.24 -15.97
C MET A 216 -0.19 -17.54 -14.70
N GLU A 217 0.06 -18.67 -14.04
CA GLU A 217 -0.67 -19.06 -12.84
C GLU A 217 -0.46 -18.01 -11.73
N ASN A 218 -1.58 -17.53 -11.17
CA ASN A 218 -1.62 -16.47 -10.15
C ASN A 218 -1.13 -15.08 -10.62
N ILE A 219 -0.95 -14.85 -11.92
CA ILE A 219 -0.70 -13.50 -12.48
C ILE A 219 -2.05 -12.85 -12.81
N GLU A 220 -2.26 -11.61 -12.35
CA GLU A 220 -3.49 -10.83 -12.59
C GLU A 220 -3.36 -9.77 -13.70
N ALA A 221 -2.24 -9.78 -14.42
CA ALA A 221 -1.97 -8.90 -15.56
C ALA A 221 -2.08 -9.66 -16.88
N ASP A 222 -2.54 -8.96 -17.92
CA ASP A 222 -2.68 -9.43 -19.30
C ASP A 222 -1.55 -8.84 -20.18
N GLY A 223 -0.35 -8.75 -19.60
CA GLY A 223 0.84 -8.21 -20.26
C GLY A 223 1.79 -7.49 -19.31
N ILE A 224 2.79 -6.84 -19.90
CA ILE A 224 3.89 -6.14 -19.22
C ILE A 224 4.01 -4.72 -19.78
N LEU A 225 4.04 -3.73 -18.90
CA LEU A 225 4.43 -2.36 -19.25
C LEU A 225 5.94 -2.20 -19.07
N GLY A 226 6.67 -2.32 -20.17
CA GLY A 226 8.12 -2.09 -20.20
C GLY A 226 8.48 -0.63 -19.92
N LEU A 227 9.20 -0.42 -18.83
CA LEU A 227 9.75 0.85 -18.34
C LEU A 227 11.28 0.83 -18.29
N GLY A 228 11.90 -0.23 -18.76
CA GLY A 228 13.35 -0.36 -18.88
C GLY A 228 13.98 0.60 -19.88
N MET A 229 15.30 0.77 -19.74
CA MET A 229 16.07 1.60 -20.66
C MET A 229 16.18 0.93 -22.03
N ILE A 230 16.06 1.74 -23.09
CA ILE A 230 16.32 1.30 -24.46
C ILE A 230 17.03 2.42 -25.23
N LYS A 231 18.36 2.44 -25.11
CA LYS A 231 19.20 3.44 -25.79
C LYS A 231 19.15 3.29 -27.31
N LYS A 232 19.10 2.03 -27.76
CA LYS A 232 18.99 1.66 -29.18
C LYS A 232 17.53 1.33 -29.45
N ASN A 233 16.84 2.15 -30.25
CA ASN A 233 15.41 2.06 -30.60
C ASN A 233 14.44 2.73 -29.59
N PRO A 234 14.54 4.06 -29.40
CA PRO A 234 13.64 4.80 -28.50
C PRO A 234 12.15 4.70 -28.87
N ASN A 235 11.84 4.30 -30.10
CA ASN A 235 10.46 4.06 -30.56
C ASN A 235 9.77 2.88 -29.86
N PHE A 236 10.49 2.04 -29.13
CA PHE A 236 9.90 1.00 -28.27
C PHE A 236 9.72 1.44 -26.81
N SER A 237 10.41 2.50 -26.37
CA SER A 237 10.27 2.98 -25.00
C SER A 237 8.88 3.58 -24.80
N PHE A 238 8.11 3.01 -23.87
CA PHE A 238 6.80 3.57 -23.51
C PHE A 238 6.89 5.06 -23.16
N VAL A 239 7.85 5.41 -22.32
CA VAL A 239 8.05 6.77 -21.79
C VAL A 239 8.50 7.74 -22.89
N GLN A 240 9.43 7.34 -23.76
CA GLN A 240 9.87 8.23 -24.84
C GLN A 240 8.78 8.42 -25.91
N GLN A 241 7.94 7.42 -26.16
CA GLN A 241 6.79 7.55 -27.06
C GLN A 241 5.73 8.50 -26.49
N LEU A 242 5.45 8.45 -25.17
CA LEU A 242 4.58 9.42 -24.51
C LEU A 242 5.13 10.84 -24.61
N PHE A 243 6.44 11.00 -24.41
CA PHE A 243 7.11 12.30 -24.54
C PHE A 243 7.02 12.82 -25.99
N ALA A 244 7.32 11.98 -26.97
CA ALA A 244 7.26 12.33 -28.39
C ALA A 244 5.84 12.68 -28.87
N SER A 245 4.80 12.12 -28.23
CA SER A 245 3.39 12.43 -28.52
C SER A 245 2.84 13.61 -27.69
N GLY A 246 3.68 14.29 -26.92
CA GLY A 246 3.30 15.45 -26.10
C GLY A 246 2.40 15.12 -24.90
N GLN A 247 2.28 13.84 -24.53
CA GLN A 247 1.45 13.43 -23.38
C GLN A 247 2.13 13.72 -22.04
N ILE A 248 3.45 13.89 -22.03
CA ILE A 248 4.24 14.16 -20.84
C ILE A 248 5.32 15.22 -21.12
N SER A 249 5.72 15.96 -20.08
CA SER A 249 6.59 17.13 -20.22
C SER A 249 8.09 16.81 -20.33
N GLU A 250 8.50 15.62 -19.88
CA GLU A 250 9.88 15.12 -19.99
C GLU A 250 9.87 13.59 -20.13
N PRO A 251 10.90 12.96 -20.74
CA PRO A 251 10.99 11.51 -20.88
C PRO A 251 11.47 10.87 -19.57
N SER A 252 10.61 10.91 -18.56
CA SER A 252 10.88 10.41 -17.21
C SER A 252 9.63 9.76 -16.60
N PHE A 253 9.82 9.05 -15.48
CA PHE A 253 8.73 8.57 -14.65
C PHE A 253 9.18 8.40 -13.21
N SER A 254 8.24 8.35 -12.26
CA SER A 254 8.50 7.96 -10.88
C SER A 254 7.61 6.81 -10.44
N LEU A 255 8.15 5.96 -9.57
CA LEU A 255 7.45 4.90 -8.88
C LEU A 255 7.34 5.25 -7.39
N TYR A 256 6.10 5.31 -6.91
CA TYR A 256 5.79 5.28 -5.48
C TYR A 256 4.97 4.01 -5.26
N ILE A 257 5.60 2.95 -4.77
CA ILE A 257 4.89 1.70 -4.46
C ILE A 257 4.85 1.47 -2.94
N ASN A 258 3.81 0.81 -2.45
CA ASN A 258 3.65 0.49 -1.05
C ASN A 258 3.32 -0.99 -0.82
N ASP A 259 3.33 -1.40 0.45
CA ASP A 259 3.07 -2.75 0.96
C ASP A 259 1.60 -2.99 1.34
N ILE A 260 0.71 -2.05 1.01
CA ILE A 260 -0.71 -2.10 1.36
C ILE A 260 -1.45 -2.78 0.19
N SER A 261 -1.95 -3.99 0.42
CA SER A 261 -2.81 -4.67 -0.55
C SER A 261 -4.12 -3.89 -0.71
N PHE A 262 -4.73 -4.00 -1.90
CA PHE A 262 -5.92 -3.23 -2.28
C PHE A 262 -7.15 -3.54 -1.40
N ASP A 263 -7.28 -2.87 -0.25
CA ASP A 263 -8.56 -2.69 0.44
C ASP A 263 -9.13 -1.32 0.02
N MET A 264 -10.24 -1.38 -0.72
CA MET A 264 -10.96 -0.22 -1.28
C MET A 264 -11.31 0.87 -0.25
N ARG A 265 -11.19 0.58 1.05
CA ARG A 265 -11.39 1.54 2.14
C ARG A 265 -10.21 2.51 2.36
N TYR A 266 -9.03 2.24 1.81
CA TYR A 266 -7.83 3.09 1.99
C TYR A 266 -7.42 3.81 0.70
N GLN A 267 -8.31 4.64 0.16
CA GLN A 267 -8.10 5.33 -1.12
C GLN A 267 -6.95 6.36 -1.15
N LYS A 268 -6.37 6.73 -0.01
CA LYS A 268 -5.39 7.85 0.07
C LYS A 268 -3.93 7.44 -0.08
N ASP A 269 -3.61 6.15 0.04
CA ASP A 269 -2.24 5.64 0.07
C ASP A 269 -2.09 4.48 -0.94
N ILE A 270 -2.44 4.72 -2.21
CA ILE A 270 -2.33 3.73 -3.29
C ILE A 270 -0.99 3.93 -4.02
N SER A 271 -0.35 2.85 -4.44
CA SER A 271 0.84 2.86 -5.30
C SER A 271 0.57 3.64 -6.59
N LYS A 272 1.59 4.32 -7.13
CA LYS A 272 1.50 5.24 -8.27
C LYS A 272 2.66 5.07 -9.25
N LEU A 273 2.31 5.12 -10.53
CA LEU A 273 3.23 5.43 -11.63
C LEU A 273 2.98 6.88 -12.05
N ILE A 274 4.01 7.70 -11.96
CA ILE A 274 3.96 9.14 -12.25
C ILE A 274 4.74 9.37 -13.53
N LEU A 275 4.15 9.95 -14.56
CA LEU A 275 4.76 10.04 -15.88
C LEU A 275 5.19 11.49 -16.18
N GLY A 276 6.42 11.67 -16.65
CA GLY A 276 6.98 12.97 -17.01
C GLY A 276 7.28 13.89 -15.84
N GLY A 277 7.68 13.32 -14.70
CA GLY A 277 8.09 14.10 -13.54
C GLY A 277 8.11 13.32 -12.24
N VAL A 278 8.21 14.07 -11.17
CA VAL A 278 8.19 13.60 -9.78
C VAL A 278 7.14 14.40 -9.01
N ASN A 279 6.38 13.73 -8.13
CA ASN A 279 5.54 14.43 -7.17
C ASN A 279 6.08 14.21 -5.75
N MET A 280 6.68 15.26 -5.18
CA MET A 280 7.35 15.20 -3.88
C MET A 280 6.42 14.94 -2.70
N LYS A 281 5.08 15.00 -2.87
CA LYS A 281 4.13 14.61 -1.81
C LYS A 281 4.30 13.16 -1.36
N TYR A 282 4.85 12.31 -2.23
CA TYR A 282 5.13 10.89 -1.99
C TYR A 282 6.51 10.63 -1.37
N GLY A 283 7.37 11.65 -1.28
CA GLY A 283 8.62 11.60 -0.53
C GLY A 283 8.43 12.15 0.89
N VAL A 284 9.23 11.67 1.84
CA VAL A 284 9.20 12.20 3.22
C VAL A 284 9.50 13.70 3.22
N GLU A 285 8.65 14.45 3.91
CA GLU A 285 8.78 15.91 4.02
C GLU A 285 10.15 16.30 4.62
N ASN A 286 10.74 17.39 4.14
CA ASN A 286 12.07 17.88 4.52
C ASN A 286 13.26 16.96 4.15
N GLN A 287 13.03 15.88 3.40
CA GLN A 287 14.12 15.15 2.74
C GLN A 287 14.29 15.61 1.30
N VAL A 288 15.53 15.50 0.80
CA VAL A 288 15.88 15.84 -0.56
C VAL A 288 16.11 14.55 -1.34
N MET A 289 15.63 14.51 -2.58
CA MET A 289 15.91 13.41 -3.49
C MET A 289 17.39 13.38 -3.85
N VAL A 290 18.02 12.21 -3.69
CA VAL A 290 19.42 11.99 -4.04
C VAL A 290 19.50 11.39 -5.42
N TYR A 291 20.15 12.09 -6.35
CA TYR A 291 20.29 11.66 -7.74
C TYR A 291 21.60 10.89 -7.95
N HIS A 292 21.51 9.79 -8.69
CA HIS A 292 22.62 8.94 -9.08
C HIS A 292 22.71 8.85 -10.58
N SER A 293 23.91 9.01 -11.14
CA SER A 293 24.16 8.70 -12.54
C SER A 293 24.08 7.19 -12.76
N ILE A 294 23.42 6.79 -13.85
CA ILE A 294 23.35 5.40 -14.26
C ILE A 294 24.76 4.90 -14.62
N ALA A 295 25.06 3.66 -14.26
CA ALA A 295 26.29 2.99 -14.67
C ALA A 295 26.34 2.87 -16.21
N ASN A 296 27.51 2.56 -16.78
CA ASN A 296 27.62 2.31 -18.22
C ASN A 296 26.92 0.98 -18.59
N SER A 297 25.59 1.03 -18.70
CA SER A 297 24.67 -0.10 -18.86
C SER A 297 23.49 0.30 -19.76
N ASP A 298 22.83 -0.71 -20.31
CA ASP A 298 21.55 -0.61 -21.01
C ASP A 298 20.36 -0.85 -20.06
N SER A 299 20.58 -0.85 -18.74
CA SER A 299 19.57 -1.02 -17.69
C SER A 299 19.61 0.14 -16.69
N TRP A 300 18.56 0.29 -15.89
CA TRP A 300 18.51 1.20 -14.74
C TRP A 300 19.43 0.75 -13.61
N ALA A 301 20.74 0.82 -13.84
CA ALA A 301 21.76 0.27 -12.97
C ALA A 301 22.59 1.36 -12.30
N LEU A 302 22.87 1.22 -11.01
CA LEU A 302 23.75 2.10 -10.23
C LEU A 302 25.03 1.35 -9.84
N ASN A 303 26.17 2.06 -9.83
CA ASN A 303 27.43 1.48 -9.37
C ASN A 303 27.36 1.20 -7.85
N LEU A 304 27.61 -0.04 -7.43
CA LEU A 304 27.62 -0.44 -6.03
C LEU A 304 28.97 -0.14 -5.38
N ASP A 305 28.96 0.57 -4.25
CA ASP A 305 30.11 0.75 -3.37
C ASP A 305 30.17 -0.41 -2.36
N THR A 306 29.21 -0.45 -1.43
CA THR A 306 29.12 -1.52 -0.41
C THR A 306 27.68 -1.98 -0.22
N VAL A 307 27.52 -3.28 0.09
CA VAL A 307 26.25 -3.82 0.59
C VAL A 307 26.54 -4.56 1.87
N LYS A 308 26.09 -4.02 3.00
CA LYS A 308 26.34 -4.57 4.32
C LYS A 308 25.07 -5.15 4.94
N PHE A 309 25.23 -6.28 5.61
CA PHE A 309 24.23 -6.82 6.54
C PHE A 309 24.79 -6.56 7.94
N ASN A 310 24.13 -5.67 8.70
CA ASN A 310 24.70 -4.95 9.83
C ASN A 310 26.03 -4.26 9.43
N ASP A 311 27.15 -4.79 9.91
CA ASP A 311 28.49 -4.25 9.64
C ASP A 311 29.29 -5.11 8.65
N LYS A 312 28.79 -6.30 8.32
CA LYS A 312 29.45 -7.25 7.42
C LYS A 312 29.16 -6.89 5.96
N ASN A 313 30.19 -6.54 5.20
CA ASN A 313 30.05 -6.38 3.74
C ASN A 313 29.84 -7.75 3.08
N ILE A 314 28.71 -7.90 2.40
CA ILE A 314 28.28 -9.11 1.69
C ILE A 314 28.63 -9.04 0.21
N LYS A 315 28.67 -7.83 -0.35
CA LYS A 315 29.05 -7.57 -1.74
C LYS A 315 30.41 -8.18 -2.07
N GLN A 316 30.47 -9.12 -3.02
CA GLN A 316 31.73 -9.68 -3.51
C GLN A 316 32.38 -8.79 -4.56
N LYS A 317 33.64 -9.08 -4.90
CA LYS A 317 34.48 -8.22 -5.77
C LYS A 317 33.88 -8.00 -7.16
N ASP A 318 33.23 -9.02 -7.71
CA ASP A 318 32.70 -8.98 -9.08
C ASP A 318 31.32 -8.33 -9.17
N SER A 319 30.68 -8.06 -8.03
CA SER A 319 29.39 -7.39 -7.98
C SER A 319 29.51 -5.88 -8.09
N LYS A 320 29.46 -5.35 -9.31
CA LYS A 320 29.78 -3.94 -9.59
C LYS A 320 28.57 -3.02 -9.60
N ILE A 321 27.40 -3.55 -9.92
CA ILE A 321 26.20 -2.74 -10.16
C ILE A 321 24.97 -3.34 -9.46
N ALA A 322 23.97 -2.50 -9.24
CA ALA A 322 22.63 -2.89 -8.82
C ALA A 322 21.61 -2.32 -9.80
N ILE A 323 20.77 -3.18 -10.36
CA ILE A 323 19.64 -2.83 -11.22
C ILE A 323 18.45 -2.52 -10.33
N ILE A 324 17.78 -1.39 -10.57
CA ILE A 324 16.54 -1.01 -9.89
C ILE A 324 15.35 -1.52 -10.73
N ASP A 325 14.65 -2.53 -10.23
CA ASP A 325 13.78 -3.38 -11.06
C ASP A 325 12.39 -3.65 -10.44
N SER A 326 11.33 -3.03 -10.96
CA SER A 326 9.96 -3.33 -10.53
C SER A 326 9.40 -4.66 -11.08
N GLY A 327 10.09 -5.29 -12.04
CA GLY A 327 9.76 -6.62 -12.54
C GLY A 327 10.20 -7.75 -11.60
N SER A 328 10.95 -7.42 -10.54
CA SER A 328 11.43 -8.35 -9.53
C SER A 328 10.83 -8.03 -8.15
N SER A 329 10.13 -8.98 -7.54
CA SER A 329 9.55 -8.75 -6.20
C SER A 329 10.61 -8.71 -5.08
N ASN A 330 11.69 -9.50 -5.23
CA ASN A 330 12.73 -9.70 -4.23
C ASN A 330 14.00 -8.88 -4.47
N ILE A 331 14.86 -8.84 -3.45
CA ILE A 331 16.27 -8.52 -3.66
C ILE A 331 16.96 -9.76 -4.24
N VAL A 332 17.55 -9.65 -5.42
CA VAL A 332 18.21 -10.80 -6.09
C VAL A 332 19.72 -10.60 -6.09
N LEU A 333 20.44 -11.58 -5.56
CA LEU A 333 21.89 -11.55 -5.42
C LEU A 333 22.57 -12.41 -6.50
N PRO A 334 23.78 -12.03 -6.94
CA PRO A 334 24.70 -12.98 -7.56
C PRO A 334 24.93 -14.18 -6.65
N ARG A 335 25.11 -15.36 -7.26
CA ARG A 335 25.25 -16.62 -6.50
C ARG A 335 26.37 -16.58 -5.45
N GLU A 336 27.49 -15.92 -5.74
CA GLU A 336 28.61 -15.82 -4.80
C GLU A 336 28.25 -14.98 -3.56
N ASP A 337 27.65 -13.81 -3.77
CA ASP A 337 27.15 -12.92 -2.73
C ASP A 337 26.08 -13.60 -1.88
N TYR A 338 25.14 -14.31 -2.52
CA TYR A 338 24.12 -15.08 -1.82
C TYR A 338 24.71 -16.18 -0.94
N ASN A 339 25.67 -16.94 -1.46
CA ASN A 339 26.34 -17.99 -0.69
C ASN A 339 27.16 -17.41 0.47
N TYR A 340 27.76 -16.23 0.28
CA TYR A 340 28.48 -15.53 1.34
C TYR A 340 27.53 -15.02 2.43
N LEU A 341 26.39 -14.44 2.03
CA LEU A 341 25.31 -14.06 2.94
C LEU A 341 24.82 -15.26 3.76
N LEU A 342 24.50 -16.38 3.09
CA LEU A 342 24.02 -17.58 3.74
C LEU A 342 25.01 -18.07 4.81
N LYS A 343 26.30 -18.15 4.47
CA LYS A 343 27.35 -18.51 5.44
C LYS A 343 27.45 -17.54 6.61
N TYR A 344 27.34 -16.24 6.35
CA TYR A 344 27.35 -15.23 7.40
C TYR A 344 26.16 -15.41 8.35
N LEU A 345 24.96 -15.59 7.82
CA LEU A 345 23.75 -15.82 8.62
C LEU A 345 23.85 -17.11 9.45
N THR A 346 24.34 -18.21 8.88
CA THR A 346 24.39 -19.51 9.59
C THR A 346 25.56 -19.64 10.55
N ASN A 347 26.74 -19.14 10.19
CA ASN A 347 27.98 -19.40 10.94
C ASN A 347 28.28 -18.29 11.94
N ASP A 348 28.09 -17.04 11.54
CA ASP A 348 28.48 -15.88 12.35
C ASP A 348 27.30 -15.40 13.21
N LEU A 349 26.06 -15.49 12.68
CA LEU A 349 24.84 -15.09 13.39
C LEU A 349 24.00 -16.27 13.91
N HIS A 350 24.40 -17.51 13.63
CA HIS A 350 23.77 -18.74 14.12
C HIS A 350 22.28 -18.92 13.75
N PHE A 351 21.81 -18.30 12.67
CA PHE A 351 20.48 -18.56 12.15
C PHE A 351 20.39 -19.92 11.48
N ILE A 352 19.27 -20.62 11.67
CA ILE A 352 18.94 -21.84 10.92
C ILE A 352 18.22 -21.40 9.65
N CYS A 353 18.95 -21.29 8.54
CA CYS A 353 18.42 -20.84 7.26
C CYS A 353 18.58 -21.87 6.14
N GLN A 354 17.61 -21.94 5.24
CA GLN A 354 17.61 -22.82 4.07
C GLN A 354 17.00 -22.10 2.84
N PRO A 355 17.60 -22.25 1.65
CA PRO A 355 16.99 -21.78 0.41
C PRO A 355 15.68 -22.55 0.13
N GLN A 356 14.63 -21.85 -0.31
CA GLN A 356 13.35 -22.46 -0.66
C GLN A 356 13.05 -22.21 -2.14
N ASN A 357 13.24 -23.24 -2.96
CA ASN A 357 12.99 -23.24 -4.41
C ASN A 357 13.60 -22.04 -5.18
N ASN A 358 14.67 -21.44 -4.65
CA ASN A 358 15.28 -20.19 -5.12
C ASN A 358 14.34 -18.97 -5.11
N ILE A 359 13.20 -19.06 -4.43
CA ILE A 359 12.23 -17.97 -4.31
C ILE A 359 12.54 -17.12 -3.08
N TYR A 360 12.85 -17.74 -1.95
CA TYR A 360 13.18 -17.02 -0.71
C TYR A 360 14.25 -17.76 0.09
N LEU A 361 14.93 -17.00 0.96
CA LEU A 361 15.78 -17.56 2.01
C LEU A 361 14.95 -17.65 3.29
N GLN A 362 14.58 -18.87 3.68
CA GLN A 362 13.77 -19.10 4.86
C GLN A 362 14.65 -19.39 6.07
N CYS A 363 14.42 -18.67 7.16
CA CYS A 363 15.10 -18.88 8.43
C CYS A 363 14.11 -19.21 9.54
N SER A 364 14.52 -20.00 10.53
CA SER A 364 13.74 -20.15 11.76
C SER A 364 13.82 -18.88 12.60
N CYS A 365 12.69 -18.42 13.14
CA CYS A 365 12.62 -17.26 14.02
C CYS A 365 11.49 -17.39 15.04
N PRO A 366 11.68 -16.96 16.31
CA PRO A 366 10.59 -16.86 17.27
C PRO A 366 9.50 -15.89 16.79
N THR A 367 8.24 -16.20 17.11
CA THR A 367 7.10 -15.34 16.72
C THR A 367 7.24 -13.96 17.32
N GLY A 368 7.17 -12.91 16.49
CA GLY A 368 7.28 -11.52 16.93
C GLY A 368 8.72 -10.98 17.04
N GLU A 369 9.75 -11.78 16.76
CA GLU A 369 11.15 -11.38 16.89
C GLU A 369 11.87 -11.22 15.53
N ILE A 370 11.29 -10.50 14.57
CA ILE A 370 12.01 -10.19 13.31
C ILE A 370 13.16 -9.19 13.50
N GLY A 371 13.16 -8.44 14.61
CA GLY A 371 14.16 -7.40 14.88
C GLY A 371 15.58 -7.93 15.12
N VAL A 372 15.73 -9.25 15.33
CA VAL A 372 17.06 -9.89 15.49
C VAL A 372 17.81 -10.03 14.17
N PHE A 373 17.10 -9.94 13.04
CA PHE A 373 17.72 -10.03 11.72
C PHE A 373 18.51 -8.75 11.38
N PRO A 374 19.56 -8.86 10.56
CA PRO A 374 20.46 -7.75 10.26
C PRO A 374 19.81 -6.64 9.42
N GLU A 375 20.09 -5.37 9.72
CA GLU A 375 19.76 -4.30 8.77
C GLU A 375 20.58 -4.45 7.48
N VAL A 376 19.94 -4.20 6.33
CA VAL A 376 20.64 -4.15 5.04
C VAL A 376 20.99 -2.70 4.73
N LYS A 377 22.27 -2.40 4.55
CA LYS A 377 22.80 -1.06 4.27
C LYS A 377 23.45 -1.08 2.88
N ILE A 378 22.84 -0.39 1.93
CA ILE A 378 23.29 -0.29 0.54
C ILE A 378 23.89 1.09 0.32
N LYS A 379 25.09 1.15 -0.23
CA LYS A 379 25.74 2.39 -0.65
C LYS A 379 26.11 2.31 -2.12
N PHE A 380 25.70 3.31 -2.88
CA PHE A 380 26.10 3.49 -4.27
C PHE A 380 27.32 4.40 -4.38
N ALA A 381 28.12 4.23 -5.42
CA ALA A 381 29.28 5.07 -5.67
C ALA A 381 28.85 6.48 -6.10
N GLY A 382 29.67 7.48 -5.77
CA GLY A 382 29.48 8.88 -6.20
C GLY A 382 28.62 9.74 -5.26
N VAL A 383 27.98 9.16 -4.25
CA VAL A 383 27.27 9.90 -3.20
C VAL A 383 27.52 9.29 -1.81
N ASP A 384 27.30 10.08 -0.76
CA ASP A 384 27.48 9.64 0.63
C ASP A 384 26.23 8.96 1.24
N GLN A 385 25.09 9.01 0.53
CA GLN A 385 23.84 8.45 1.01
C GLN A 385 23.93 6.92 1.20
N ILE A 386 23.53 6.45 2.38
CA ILE A 386 23.34 5.03 2.69
C ILE A 386 21.84 4.75 2.74
N TYR A 387 21.41 3.74 1.99
CA TYR A 387 20.03 3.26 1.95
C TYR A 387 19.90 2.09 2.90
N VAL A 388 19.04 2.22 3.90
CA VAL A 388 18.83 1.20 4.95
C VAL A 388 17.48 0.51 4.75
N LEU A 389 17.48 -0.81 4.77
CA LEU A 389 16.30 -1.65 4.90
C LEU A 389 16.35 -2.33 6.27
N SER A 390 15.33 -2.09 7.08
CA SER A 390 15.14 -2.76 8.35
C SER A 390 14.53 -4.15 8.12
N PRO A 391 14.59 -5.09 9.10
CA PRO A 391 14.02 -6.43 8.96
C PRO A 391 12.58 -6.46 8.46
N LYS A 392 11.73 -5.55 8.92
CA LYS A 392 10.32 -5.44 8.47
C LYS A 392 10.15 -5.09 7.00
N ASP A 393 11.18 -4.54 6.35
CA ASP A 393 11.10 -4.14 4.95
C ASP A 393 11.34 -5.37 4.02
N TYR A 394 12.12 -6.36 4.45
CA TYR A 394 12.54 -7.50 3.62
C TYR A 394 12.17 -8.88 4.18
N ILE A 395 11.55 -8.99 5.36
CA ILE A 395 11.11 -10.27 5.96
C ILE A 395 9.60 -10.37 5.98
N ILE A 396 9.09 -11.51 5.53
CA ILE A 396 7.70 -11.95 5.74
C ILE A 396 7.73 -13.05 6.80
N GLN A 397 7.12 -12.79 7.96
CA GLN A 397 7.01 -13.78 9.03
C GLN A 397 5.72 -14.58 8.92
N GLU A 398 5.85 -15.89 8.82
CA GLU A 398 4.75 -16.86 8.82
C GLU A 398 4.99 -17.86 9.95
N ASN A 399 4.24 -17.71 11.05
CA ASN A 399 4.40 -18.51 12.27
C ASN A 399 5.82 -18.40 12.88
N HIS A 400 6.58 -19.49 12.87
CA HIS A 400 7.96 -19.57 13.36
C HIS A 400 9.01 -19.55 12.22
N LEU A 401 8.58 -19.16 11.02
CA LEU A 401 9.42 -19.07 9.84
C LEU A 401 9.47 -17.62 9.37
N CYS A 402 10.68 -17.15 9.10
CA CYS A 402 10.96 -15.84 8.53
C CYS A 402 11.45 -16.05 7.11
N ASN A 403 10.60 -15.74 6.14
CA ASN A 403 10.94 -15.75 4.73
C ASN A 403 11.59 -14.41 4.39
N MET A 404 12.91 -14.39 4.23
CA MET A 404 13.61 -13.24 3.68
C MET A 404 13.30 -13.17 2.18
N GLN A 405 12.80 -12.01 1.73
CA GLN A 405 12.55 -11.67 0.33
C GLN A 405 13.87 -11.42 -0.42
N ILE A 406 14.76 -12.40 -0.32
CA ILE A 406 16.09 -12.45 -0.92
C ILE A 406 16.19 -13.76 -1.68
N SER A 407 16.52 -13.65 -2.97
CA SER A 407 16.77 -14.79 -3.84
C SER A 407 18.13 -14.64 -4.53
N TYR A 408 18.48 -15.61 -5.38
CA TYR A 408 19.66 -15.54 -6.22
C TYR A 408 19.31 -16.02 -7.64
N TYR A 409 20.13 -15.61 -8.60
CA TYR A 409 20.04 -16.05 -9.98
C TYR A 409 21.40 -16.60 -10.43
N SER A 410 21.39 -17.40 -11.50
CA SER A 410 22.57 -18.14 -11.96
C SER A 410 23.45 -17.40 -12.96
N SER A 411 23.11 -16.15 -13.33
CA SER A 411 23.92 -15.41 -14.30
C SER A 411 25.22 -14.88 -13.68
N THR A 412 26.20 -14.68 -14.55
CA THR A 412 27.58 -14.33 -14.23
C THR A 412 27.90 -12.85 -14.47
N ASP A 413 26.90 -12.03 -14.78
CA ASP A 413 27.03 -10.58 -14.93
C ASP A 413 27.28 -9.87 -13.60
N GLY A 414 27.05 -10.56 -12.47
CA GLY A 414 27.37 -10.09 -11.13
C GLY A 414 26.48 -8.93 -10.67
N SER A 415 25.39 -8.62 -11.36
CA SER A 415 24.49 -7.54 -10.99
C SER A 415 23.64 -7.93 -9.78
N TRP A 416 23.44 -7.00 -8.86
CA TRP A 416 22.35 -7.14 -7.89
C TRP A 416 21.07 -6.65 -8.53
N ILE A 417 19.92 -7.18 -8.11
CA ILE A 417 18.62 -6.64 -8.46
C ILE A 417 17.95 -6.14 -7.18
N LEU A 418 17.63 -4.85 -7.14
CA LEU A 418 16.90 -4.20 -6.07
C LEU A 418 15.45 -4.06 -6.50
N GLY A 419 14.67 -5.08 -6.14
CA GLY A 419 13.27 -5.25 -6.51
C GLY A 419 12.28 -4.40 -5.70
N ASP A 420 11.03 -4.85 -5.70
CA ASP A 420 9.92 -4.21 -4.99
C ASP A 420 10.21 -4.00 -3.49
N VAL A 421 10.96 -4.89 -2.84
CA VAL A 421 11.45 -4.71 -1.46
C VAL A 421 12.13 -3.35 -1.27
N PHE A 422 13.01 -2.97 -2.20
CA PHE A 422 13.71 -1.69 -2.15
C PHE A 422 12.79 -0.54 -2.59
N LEU A 423 12.06 -0.72 -3.69
CA LEU A 423 11.18 0.29 -4.28
C LEU A 423 10.00 0.68 -3.36
N ARG A 424 9.52 -0.22 -2.50
CA ARG A 424 8.52 0.10 -1.46
C ARG A 424 9.06 1.05 -0.39
N LYS A 425 10.37 0.96 -0.09
CA LYS A 425 11.00 1.82 0.90
C LYS A 425 11.41 3.17 0.31
N TYR A 426 11.91 3.15 -0.93
CA TYR A 426 12.45 4.32 -1.59
C TYR A 426 11.69 4.63 -2.88
N MET A 427 10.97 5.76 -2.86
CA MET A 427 10.36 6.33 -4.05
C MET A 427 11.49 6.64 -5.04
N SER A 428 11.30 6.16 -6.26
CA SER A 428 12.33 6.16 -7.29
C SER A 428 11.87 6.96 -8.50
N TYR A 429 12.70 7.88 -8.97
CA TYR A 429 12.48 8.70 -10.16
C TYR A 429 13.52 8.35 -11.22
N PHE A 430 13.07 8.02 -12.42
CA PHE A 430 13.88 7.54 -13.54
C PHE A 430 13.82 8.59 -14.66
N ASN A 431 14.96 9.17 -15.03
CA ASN A 431 15.02 10.15 -16.09
C ASN A 431 15.91 9.63 -17.23
N ILE A 432 15.30 9.38 -18.39
CA ILE A 432 15.98 8.80 -19.55
C ILE A 432 16.95 9.80 -20.16
N GLN A 433 16.52 11.07 -20.30
CA GLN A 433 17.33 12.11 -20.94
C GLN A 433 18.59 12.48 -20.14
N LYS A 434 18.48 12.48 -18.80
CA LYS A 434 19.58 12.80 -17.90
C LYS A 434 20.37 11.55 -17.45
N GLU A 435 19.97 10.37 -17.90
CA GLU A 435 20.55 9.08 -17.50
C GLU A 435 20.80 8.97 -15.99
N GLN A 436 19.76 9.26 -15.20
CA GLN A 436 19.85 9.28 -13.74
C GLN A 436 18.65 8.63 -13.05
N ILE A 437 18.90 8.15 -11.83
CA ILE A 437 17.88 7.68 -10.89
C ILE A 437 17.91 8.57 -9.66
N GLY A 438 16.78 9.18 -9.31
CA GLY A 438 16.56 9.90 -8.07
C GLY A 438 15.92 8.98 -7.03
N LEU A 439 16.45 8.95 -5.81
CA LEU A 439 15.95 8.14 -4.72
C LEU A 439 15.63 9.00 -3.50
N ILE A 440 14.46 8.78 -2.90
CA ILE A 440 14.05 9.43 -1.65
C ILE A 440 13.26 8.44 -0.79
N LEU A 441 13.29 8.59 0.53
CA LEU A 441 12.46 7.77 1.42
C LEU A 441 10.97 8.00 1.10
N SER A 442 10.24 6.91 0.89
CA SER A 442 8.80 6.96 0.62
C SER A 442 8.03 7.49 1.83
N ASN A 443 7.11 8.40 1.59
CA ASN A 443 6.16 8.91 2.57
C ASN A 443 5.05 7.87 2.81
N LYS A 444 5.38 6.83 3.56
CA LYS A 444 4.39 5.90 4.10
C LYS A 444 3.66 6.61 5.25
N LYS A 445 2.72 7.53 5.00
CA LYS A 445 1.86 8.06 6.07
C LYS A 445 1.24 6.87 6.78
N SER A 446 1.73 6.59 7.98
CA SER A 446 1.74 5.24 8.52
C SER A 446 0.32 4.75 8.80
N LEU A 447 0.04 3.54 8.31
CA LEU A 447 -1.02 2.68 8.80
C LEU A 447 -1.05 2.65 10.34
N GLU A 448 0.11 2.75 11.00
CA GLU A 448 0.24 2.82 12.47
C GLU A 448 -0.63 3.91 13.11
N SER A 449 -0.72 5.10 12.49
CA SER A 449 -1.59 6.16 13.00
C SER A 449 -3.07 5.78 12.94
N ARG A 450 -3.45 4.98 11.93
CA ARG A 450 -4.83 4.59 11.67
C ARG A 450 -5.24 3.31 12.40
N GLU A 451 -4.34 2.33 12.53
CA GLU A 451 -4.53 1.15 13.37
C GLU A 451 -4.66 1.55 14.84
N PHE A 452 -3.80 2.46 15.32
CA PHE A 452 -3.95 3.05 16.64
C PHE A 452 -5.33 3.70 16.84
N LEU A 453 -5.82 4.46 15.85
CA LEU A 453 -7.16 5.06 15.93
C LEU A 453 -8.29 4.02 15.91
N LYS A 454 -8.11 2.90 15.20
CA LYS A 454 -9.07 1.79 15.21
C LYS A 454 -9.09 1.07 16.55
N ASP A 455 -7.93 0.77 17.13
CA ASP A 455 -7.84 0.14 18.44
C ASP A 455 -8.50 1.03 19.50
N VAL A 456 -8.26 2.34 19.44
CA VAL A 456 -8.94 3.32 20.30
C VAL A 456 -10.46 3.33 20.08
N MET A 457 -10.94 3.27 18.83
CA MET A 457 -12.37 3.22 18.54
C MET A 457 -13.04 1.92 19.02
N LEU A 458 -12.39 0.76 18.80
CA LEU A 458 -12.88 -0.54 19.25
C LEU A 458 -12.98 -0.59 20.78
N ILE A 459 -11.96 -0.06 21.48
CA ILE A 459 -11.98 0.07 22.94
C ILE A 459 -13.17 0.94 23.40
N LEU A 460 -13.43 2.06 22.72
CA LEU A 460 -14.57 2.92 23.03
C LEU A 460 -15.92 2.20 22.81
N GLU A 461 -16.05 1.42 21.73
CA GLU A 461 -17.26 0.61 21.47
C GLU A 461 -17.47 -0.46 22.56
N CYS A 462 -16.42 -1.15 22.99
CA CYS A 462 -16.50 -2.12 24.07
C CYS A 462 -16.91 -1.47 25.41
N ILE A 463 -16.38 -0.28 25.72
CA ILE A 463 -16.75 0.47 26.92
C ILE A 463 -18.23 0.87 26.87
N LEU A 464 -18.68 1.44 25.75
CA LEU A 464 -20.08 1.84 25.57
C LEU A 464 -21.04 0.65 25.62
N GLY A 465 -20.66 -0.48 25.00
CA GLY A 465 -21.44 -1.72 25.06
C GLY A 465 -21.55 -2.29 26.47
N SER A 466 -20.46 -2.26 27.24
CA SER A 466 -20.44 -2.73 28.63
C SER A 466 -21.32 -1.85 29.54
N LEU A 467 -21.28 -0.53 29.35
CA LEU A 467 -22.15 0.42 30.05
C LEU A 467 -23.62 0.18 29.72
N PHE A 468 -23.95 -0.04 28.45
CA PHE A 468 -25.31 -0.35 28.00
C PHE A 468 -25.84 -1.65 28.61
N LEU A 469 -25.02 -2.71 28.63
CA LEU A 469 -25.38 -3.98 29.25
C LEU A 469 -25.59 -3.83 30.76
N GLY A 470 -24.75 -3.06 31.44
CA GLY A 470 -24.92 -2.73 32.86
C GLY A 470 -26.25 -2.01 33.13
N ILE A 471 -26.63 -1.05 32.28
CA ILE A 471 -27.92 -0.35 32.38
C ILE A 471 -29.09 -1.33 32.18
N LEU A 472 -29.00 -2.24 31.21
CA LEU A 472 -30.03 -3.27 30.98
C LEU A 472 -30.17 -4.21 32.18
N VAL A 473 -29.06 -4.67 32.77
CA VAL A 473 -29.09 -5.53 33.97
C VAL A 473 -29.77 -4.80 35.13
N ILE A 474 -29.42 -3.54 35.38
CA ILE A 474 -30.08 -2.73 36.41
C ILE A 474 -31.58 -2.58 36.13
N TYR A 475 -31.96 -2.35 34.87
CA TYR A 475 -33.36 -2.27 34.45
C TYR A 475 -34.12 -3.58 34.72
N PHE A 476 -33.54 -4.73 34.35
CA PHE A 476 -34.14 -6.04 34.60
C PHE A 476 -34.25 -6.38 36.09
N ILE A 477 -33.21 -6.08 36.89
CA ILE A 477 -33.27 -6.25 38.35
C ILE A 477 -34.42 -5.42 38.92
N ARG A 478 -34.57 -4.16 38.50
CA ARG A 478 -35.66 -3.29 38.94
C ARG A 478 -37.04 -3.81 38.53
N MET A 479 -37.18 -4.29 37.29
CA MET A 479 -38.41 -4.95 36.83
C MET A 479 -38.76 -6.17 37.68
N ILE A 480 -37.81 -7.06 37.94
CA ILE A 480 -38.03 -8.27 38.75
C ILE A 480 -38.38 -7.90 40.19
N SER A 481 -37.70 -6.91 40.78
CA SER A 481 -38.04 -6.42 42.12
C SER A 481 -39.42 -5.78 42.18
N GLY A 482 -39.84 -5.05 41.12
CA GLY A 482 -41.17 -4.48 41.01
C GLY A 482 -42.27 -5.55 40.90
N LEU A 483 -42.01 -6.63 40.14
CA LEU A 483 -42.92 -7.77 40.02
C LEU A 483 -43.05 -8.57 41.33
N LYS A 484 -41.98 -8.65 42.14
CA LYS A 484 -42.06 -9.23 43.50
C LYS A 484 -42.93 -8.39 44.41
N ASN A 485 -42.70 -7.07 44.44
CA ASN A 485 -43.49 -6.16 45.28
C ASN A 485 -44.98 -6.17 44.89
N ALA A 486 -45.31 -6.27 43.59
CA ALA A 486 -46.70 -6.38 43.12
C ALA A 486 -47.37 -7.71 43.54
N LYS A 487 -46.62 -8.82 43.57
CA LYS A 487 -47.11 -10.10 44.09
C LYS A 487 -47.33 -10.09 45.61
N ASP A 488 -46.47 -9.38 46.34
CA ASP A 488 -46.60 -9.25 47.80
C ASP A 488 -47.75 -8.29 48.19
N GLU A 489 -48.15 -7.37 47.30
CA GLU A 489 -49.36 -6.55 47.47
C GLU A 489 -50.66 -7.32 47.14
N GLU A 490 -50.67 -8.22 46.14
CA GLU A 490 -51.82 -9.11 45.87
C GLU A 490 -52.06 -10.14 46.99
N LEU A 491 -51.01 -10.60 47.68
CA LEU A 491 -51.11 -11.55 48.81
C LEU A 491 -51.54 -10.91 50.14
N ASN A 492 -51.66 -9.57 50.20
CA ASN A 492 -52.13 -8.84 51.39
C ASN A 492 -53.58 -8.33 51.25
N PHE A 493 -54.31 -8.75 50.20
CA PHE A 493 -55.69 -8.37 49.94
C PHE A 493 -56.72 -9.51 50.09
N ASP A 494 -56.34 -10.66 50.67
CA ASP A 494 -57.25 -11.71 51.12
C ASP A 494 -57.42 -11.73 52.65
#